data_AF-A0AAN6EEM3-F1
#
_entry.id   AF-A0AAN6EEM3-F1
#
_cell.length_a   1.000
_cell.length_b   1.000
_cell.length_c   1.000
_cell.angle_alpha   90.00
_cell.angle_beta   90.00
_cell.angle_gamma   90.00
#
_symmetry.space_group_name_H-M   'P 1'
#
loop_
_entity.id
_entity.type
_entity.pdbx_description
1 polymer ?
#
loop_
_entity_poly.entity_id
_entity_poly.type
_entity_poly.pdbx_seq_one_letter_code
_entity_poly.pdbx_strand_id
1 'polypeptide(L)'
;MQFFLDDSEAIPIQLFSASNAPRGQFSPRNTHAPVVRGNRSVPGYPYIRFTNDDDYDGSYPFDAFQDLRSAYTSSSLHSIQEQMRSIQAQRAQIHLRRSVLAQQQRAFDEREKELLEMQRQLERQRDEQAQRASEQARRAYLSRVKNENKSSGFQPPFQFFDHILSNQLREQDNEERKQAHTMALEDLLDSYFSERADKQKQKQKDESEDEQEDEQEDEELPLNELAKEAEEGDVQLPEAAVRGPHLEPGVLDSVLRVVHDRLAEISAQEEAEKEAKQEAEAEQEAEEAADQTSDDVTSVNIVNEPSEGQGRATKIRRNSPQSGVEVEEPTDYERLANLLRGRVQGLSPDAVFIPPSPELSSHDEDTTEPELQMDVDGQAEHTDSEFADMMSDCKSQLQDIKEGASVKTKKKNKKHRNRRRQRSRAHGHAKDAKVGSKQPRDAIEDVILGSSGLSAEARKSLERVQEIGRQVDNVRREYSQQLRDTQLSFVADNNGNLRLAYNSDNSVFHAYHETLEQLMLRLDAVPSHGSRVVRARRKAVVKKVQAILDSLDELAAMQEQQAGSE
;
A
#
# COMPACT_ATOMS: atom_id res chain seq x y z
N MET A 1 15.23 -15.26 -61.26
CA MET A 1 14.69 -15.52 -59.92
C MET A 1 13.68 -14.42 -59.65
N GLN A 2 12.40 -14.77 -59.61
CA GLN A 2 11.29 -13.87 -59.31
C GLN A 2 11.17 -13.77 -57.79
N PHE A 3 11.21 -12.55 -57.26
CA PHE A 3 10.85 -12.28 -55.88
C PHE A 3 9.34 -12.01 -55.85
N PHE A 4 8.62 -12.86 -55.11
CA PHE A 4 7.26 -12.56 -54.67
C PHE A 4 7.39 -11.68 -53.42
N LEU A 5 6.79 -10.49 -53.48
CA LEU A 5 6.45 -9.70 -52.30
C LEU A 5 5.01 -10.08 -51.95
N ASP A 6 4.82 -10.69 -50.79
CA ASP A 6 3.51 -10.94 -50.20
C ASP A 6 2.97 -9.62 -49.63
N ASP A 7 2.04 -9.01 -50.37
CA ASP A 7 1.24 -7.85 -49.96
C ASP A 7 -0.07 -8.32 -49.27
N SER A 8 0.01 -8.96 -48.09
CA SER A 8 -1.20 -9.46 -47.41
C SER A 8 -1.70 -8.64 -46.21
N GLU A 9 -1.05 -7.56 -45.79
CA GLU A 9 -1.52 -6.74 -44.66
C GLU A 9 -1.42 -5.23 -44.89
N ALA A 10 -2.05 -4.75 -45.97
CA ALA A 10 -2.28 -3.32 -46.15
C ALA A 10 -3.54 -2.89 -45.39
N ILE A 11 -3.37 -2.30 -44.19
CA ILE A 11 -4.42 -1.58 -43.48
C ILE A 11 -4.80 -0.34 -44.32
N PRO A 12 -6.06 -0.18 -44.76
CA PRO A 12 -6.46 0.98 -45.55
C PRO A 12 -6.53 2.23 -44.66
N ILE A 13 -5.64 3.18 -44.89
CA ILE A 13 -5.72 4.52 -44.32
C ILE A 13 -6.98 5.21 -44.87
N GLN A 14 -8.03 5.31 -44.05
CA GLN A 14 -9.21 6.11 -44.36
C GLN A 14 -8.88 7.60 -44.20
N LEU A 15 -8.66 8.29 -45.32
CA LEU A 15 -8.60 9.74 -45.38
C LEU A 15 -10.01 10.32 -45.21
N PHE A 16 -10.29 10.93 -44.05
CA PHE A 16 -11.53 11.68 -43.85
C PHE A 16 -11.51 12.96 -44.70
N SER A 17 -12.47 13.06 -45.64
CA SER A 17 -12.73 14.24 -46.45
C SER A 17 -13.27 15.39 -45.59
N ALA A 18 -12.54 16.50 -45.53
CA ALA A 18 -12.85 17.72 -44.78
C ALA A 18 -14.02 18.56 -45.34
N SER A 19 -15.08 17.92 -45.86
CA SER A 19 -16.15 18.62 -46.60
C SER A 19 -17.49 18.76 -45.87
N ASN A 20 -17.63 18.36 -44.61
CA ASN A 20 -18.89 18.48 -43.86
C ASN A 20 -18.71 19.14 -42.48
N ALA A 21 -18.44 20.45 -42.49
CA ALA A 21 -18.69 21.29 -41.32
C ALA A 21 -20.07 21.98 -41.47
N PRO A 22 -20.99 21.86 -40.50
CA PRO A 22 -22.30 22.51 -40.57
C PRO A 22 -22.15 24.04 -40.44
N ARG A 23 -22.64 24.75 -41.46
CA ARG A 23 -22.71 26.22 -41.48
C ARG A 23 -23.73 26.72 -40.45
N GLY A 24 -23.23 27.18 -39.31
CA GLY A 24 -24.01 27.99 -38.36
C GLY A 24 -24.36 29.34 -38.98
N GLN A 25 -25.67 29.60 -39.14
CA GLN A 25 -26.21 30.86 -39.62
C GLN A 25 -26.05 31.95 -38.55
N PHE A 26 -25.21 32.95 -38.83
CA PHE A 26 -25.19 34.21 -38.09
C PHE A 26 -26.25 35.17 -38.64
N SER A 27 -27.17 35.61 -37.79
CA SER A 27 -28.00 36.80 -38.02
C SER A 27 -27.29 38.05 -37.48
N PRO A 28 -27.24 39.17 -38.21
CA PRO A 28 -26.62 40.40 -37.74
C PRO A 28 -27.69 41.36 -37.20
N ARG A 29 -27.50 41.91 -35.99
CA ARG A 29 -28.12 43.18 -35.61
C ARG A 29 -27.23 43.97 -34.65
N ASN A 30 -26.76 45.10 -35.17
CA ASN A 30 -26.61 46.41 -34.51
C ASN A 30 -25.97 46.45 -33.11
N THR A 31 -24.81 47.11 -33.01
CA THR A 31 -24.73 48.56 -32.73
C THR A 31 -23.28 49.05 -32.63
N HIS A 32 -23.04 50.23 -33.24
CA HIS A 32 -22.04 51.27 -32.96
C HIS A 32 -20.55 50.93 -32.75
N ALA A 33 -19.74 51.39 -33.71
CA ALA A 33 -18.33 51.76 -33.54
C ALA A 33 -18.21 53.09 -32.76
N PRO A 34 -17.04 53.41 -32.14
CA PRO A 34 -15.93 53.94 -32.95
C PRO A 34 -14.53 53.40 -32.58
N VAL A 35 -13.76 53.13 -33.64
CA VAL A 35 -12.34 53.40 -33.87
C VAL A 35 -11.48 53.76 -32.64
N VAL A 36 -10.66 52.79 -32.20
CA VAL A 36 -9.30 53.04 -31.72
C VAL A 36 -8.38 52.01 -32.38
N ARG A 37 -7.44 52.48 -33.19
CA ARG A 37 -6.35 51.69 -33.75
C ARG A 37 -5.34 51.40 -32.63
N GLY A 38 -5.35 50.17 -32.12
CA GLY A 38 -4.33 49.63 -31.24
C GLY A 38 -3.81 48.32 -31.83
N ASN A 39 -2.50 48.13 -31.79
CA ASN A 39 -1.76 47.12 -32.54
C ASN A 39 -2.23 45.69 -32.26
N ARG A 40 -2.60 44.97 -33.32
CA ARG A 40 -2.81 43.52 -33.29
C ARG A 40 -1.46 42.82 -33.13
N SER A 41 -1.08 42.48 -31.91
CA SER A 41 -0.17 41.37 -31.66
C SER A 41 -0.95 40.08 -31.84
N VAL A 42 -0.58 39.28 -32.84
CA VAL A 42 -1.05 37.92 -33.05
C VAL A 42 -0.39 37.05 -31.96
N PRO A 43 -1.14 36.46 -31.01
CA PRO A 43 -0.56 35.50 -30.08
C PRO A 43 -0.48 34.14 -30.77
N GLY A 44 0.68 33.49 -30.74
CA GLY A 44 0.80 32.08 -31.13
C GLY A 44 1.83 31.72 -32.21
N TYR A 45 2.84 32.55 -32.47
CA TYR A 45 4.07 32.06 -33.08
C TYR A 45 5.25 32.48 -32.21
N PRO A 46 6.08 31.53 -31.72
CA PRO A 46 7.37 31.87 -31.16
C PRO A 46 8.22 32.37 -32.31
N TYR A 47 8.17 33.68 -32.55
CA TYR A 47 9.25 34.34 -33.28
C TYR A 47 10.48 34.18 -32.41
N ILE A 48 11.37 33.27 -32.81
CA ILE A 48 12.78 33.29 -32.43
C ILE A 48 13.25 34.69 -32.81
N ARG A 49 13.26 35.59 -31.83
CA ARG A 49 13.98 36.84 -31.95
C ARG A 49 15.44 36.43 -31.89
N PHE A 50 16.05 36.33 -33.06
CA PHE A 50 17.48 36.55 -33.18
C PHE A 50 17.72 37.96 -32.65
N THR A 51 18.01 38.08 -31.36
CA THR A 51 18.81 39.21 -30.90
C THR A 51 20.10 39.09 -31.68
N ASN A 52 20.38 40.09 -32.50
CA ASN A 52 21.73 40.29 -33.01
C ASN A 52 22.57 40.68 -31.80
N ASP A 53 22.92 39.70 -30.98
CA ASP A 53 24.05 39.79 -30.09
C ASP A 53 25.27 39.64 -31.02
N ASP A 54 25.84 40.79 -31.38
CA ASP A 54 27.01 40.94 -32.26
C ASP A 54 28.30 40.37 -31.65
N ASP A 55 28.20 39.43 -30.69
CA ASP A 55 29.31 38.69 -30.08
C ASP A 55 29.44 37.28 -30.71
N TYR A 56 29.18 37.18 -32.02
CA TYR A 56 29.36 35.94 -32.78
C TYR A 56 30.85 35.71 -33.09
N ASP A 57 31.54 34.94 -32.26
CA ASP A 57 32.97 34.65 -32.35
C ASP A 57 33.36 33.67 -33.47
N GLY A 58 32.52 33.43 -34.48
CA GLY A 58 32.90 32.69 -35.69
C GLY A 58 33.38 31.24 -35.48
N SER A 59 33.30 30.68 -34.26
CA SER A 59 33.63 29.28 -33.99
C SER A 59 32.42 28.38 -34.28
N TYR A 60 32.13 28.22 -35.57
CA TYR A 60 31.12 27.26 -36.03
C TYR A 60 31.58 25.82 -35.65
N PRO A 61 30.79 25.02 -34.93
CA PRO A 61 31.17 23.69 -34.50
C PRO A 61 30.97 22.68 -35.64
N PHE A 62 31.79 22.80 -36.69
CA PHE A 62 31.80 21.84 -37.82
C PHE A 62 32.79 20.68 -37.62
N ASP A 63 33.55 20.67 -36.52
CA ASP A 63 34.55 19.62 -36.24
C ASP A 63 33.98 18.32 -35.66
N ALA A 64 32.71 18.28 -35.25
CA ALA A 64 32.08 17.05 -34.75
C ALA A 64 31.98 15.92 -35.80
N PHE A 65 32.08 16.26 -37.09
CA PHE A 65 31.98 15.27 -38.18
C PHE A 65 33.34 14.74 -38.69
N GLN A 66 34.47 15.32 -38.28
CA GLN A 66 35.79 14.77 -38.60
C GLN A 66 36.18 13.61 -37.66
N ASP A 67 35.72 13.64 -36.41
CA ASP A 67 36.00 12.60 -35.39
C ASP A 67 35.40 11.22 -35.75
N LEU A 68 34.26 11.20 -36.46
CA LEU A 68 33.61 9.93 -36.84
C LEU A 68 34.31 9.22 -38.01
N ARG A 69 35.14 9.90 -38.81
CA ARG A 69 35.86 9.24 -39.93
C ARG A 69 37.25 8.76 -39.55
N SER A 70 37.89 9.35 -38.54
CA SER A 70 39.17 8.90 -38.02
C SER A 70 39.05 7.61 -37.19
N ALA A 71 37.92 7.40 -36.50
CA ALA A 71 37.70 6.19 -35.70
C ALA A 71 37.61 4.89 -36.53
N TYR A 72 37.15 4.95 -37.78
CA TYR A 72 36.98 3.76 -38.63
C TYR A 72 38.16 3.46 -39.57
N THR A 73 39.19 4.33 -39.62
CA THR A 73 40.23 4.22 -40.66
C THR A 73 41.58 3.67 -40.19
N SER A 74 41.80 3.42 -38.89
CA SER A 74 43.10 2.90 -38.41
C SER A 74 43.06 1.73 -37.41
N SER A 75 41.90 1.28 -36.94
CA SER A 75 41.84 0.09 -36.08
C SER A 75 41.97 -1.19 -36.92
N SER A 76 43.16 -1.81 -36.87
CA SER A 76 43.43 -3.16 -37.39
C SER A 76 42.28 -4.12 -37.08
N LEU A 77 41.87 -4.97 -38.03
CA LEU A 77 40.85 -6.01 -37.84
C LEU A 77 41.07 -6.86 -36.57
N HIS A 78 42.35 -7.02 -36.17
CA HIS A 78 42.72 -7.70 -34.93
C HIS A 78 42.28 -6.94 -33.67
N SER A 79 42.40 -5.61 -33.67
CA SER A 79 41.93 -4.74 -32.57
C SER A 79 40.43 -4.82 -32.38
N ILE A 80 39.67 -4.87 -33.48
CA ILE A 80 38.20 -5.02 -33.44
C ILE A 80 37.82 -6.38 -32.87
N GLN A 81 38.51 -7.45 -33.27
CA GLN A 81 38.28 -8.79 -32.73
C GLN A 81 38.62 -8.89 -31.24
N GLU A 82 39.69 -8.24 -30.79
CA GLU A 82 40.07 -8.20 -29.37
C GLU A 82 39.05 -7.41 -28.54
N GLN A 83 38.55 -6.28 -29.06
CA GLN A 83 37.47 -5.52 -28.44
C GLN A 83 36.16 -6.32 -28.38
N MET A 84 35.81 -7.08 -29.42
CA MET A 84 34.63 -7.96 -29.37
C MET A 84 34.78 -9.05 -28.30
N ARG A 85 35.98 -9.63 -28.15
CA ARG A 85 36.25 -10.62 -27.09
C ARG A 85 36.18 -10.00 -25.70
N SER A 86 36.68 -8.77 -25.52
CA SER A 86 36.61 -8.09 -24.22
C SER A 86 35.16 -7.75 -23.85
N ILE A 87 34.33 -7.29 -24.80
CA ILE A 87 32.90 -7.06 -24.60
C ILE A 87 32.17 -8.36 -24.25
N GLN A 88 32.46 -9.45 -24.96
CA GLN A 88 31.86 -10.76 -24.65
C GLN A 88 32.27 -11.27 -23.25
N ALA A 89 33.54 -11.11 -22.87
CA ALA A 89 34.02 -11.46 -21.53
C ALA A 89 33.35 -10.59 -20.45
N GLN A 90 33.17 -9.29 -20.70
CA GLN A 90 32.47 -8.38 -19.80
C GLN A 90 31.00 -8.76 -19.64
N ARG A 91 30.30 -9.10 -20.73
CA ARG A 91 28.91 -9.60 -20.67
C ARG A 91 28.81 -10.87 -19.84
N ALA A 92 29.72 -11.84 -20.05
CA ALA A 92 29.75 -13.06 -19.25
C ALA A 92 29.97 -12.80 -17.75
N GLN A 93 30.83 -11.84 -17.41
CA GLN A 93 31.03 -11.41 -16.01
C GLN A 93 29.78 -10.74 -15.41
N ILE A 94 29.08 -9.89 -16.18
CA ILE A 94 27.83 -9.26 -15.74
C ILE A 94 26.75 -10.33 -15.49
N HIS A 95 26.62 -11.31 -16.38
CA HIS A 95 25.69 -12.43 -16.18
C HIS A 95 26.01 -13.24 -14.91
N LEU A 96 27.28 -13.54 -14.65
CA LEU A 96 27.70 -14.23 -13.42
C LEU A 96 27.39 -13.40 -12.17
N ARG A 97 27.63 -12.08 -12.21
CA ARG A 97 27.31 -11.20 -11.08
C ARG A 97 25.81 -11.15 -10.81
N ARG A 98 25.00 -11.08 -11.87
CA ARG A 98 23.52 -11.10 -11.77
C ARG A 98 23.02 -12.43 -11.20
N SER A 99 23.59 -13.57 -11.62
CA SER A 99 23.18 -14.88 -11.09
C SER A 99 23.52 -15.06 -9.61
N VAL A 100 24.70 -14.58 -9.17
CA VAL A 100 25.10 -14.59 -7.75
C VAL A 100 24.17 -13.71 -6.91
N LEU A 101 23.82 -12.51 -7.37
CA LEU A 101 22.88 -11.63 -6.67
C LEU A 101 21.48 -12.25 -6.58
N ALA A 102 20.99 -12.86 -7.66
CA ALA A 102 19.71 -13.57 -7.66
C ALA A 102 19.71 -14.75 -6.68
N GLN A 103 20.82 -15.48 -6.56
CA GLN A 103 20.95 -16.56 -5.57
C GLN A 103 20.96 -16.03 -4.13
N GLN A 104 21.62 -14.89 -3.89
CA GLN A 104 21.60 -14.24 -2.57
C GLN A 104 20.19 -13.79 -2.19
N GLN A 105 19.44 -13.18 -3.11
CA GLN A 105 18.05 -12.78 -2.89
C GLN A 105 17.18 -13.98 -2.50
N ARG A 106 17.25 -15.10 -3.24
CA ARG A 106 16.50 -16.32 -2.91
C ARG A 106 16.82 -16.84 -1.50
N ALA A 107 18.10 -16.82 -1.10
CA ALA A 107 18.51 -17.23 0.23
C ALA A 107 17.99 -16.29 1.34
N PHE A 108 17.83 -14.99 1.06
CA PHE A 108 17.19 -14.06 1.97
C PHE A 108 15.68 -14.33 2.10
N ASP A 109 15.00 -14.57 0.98
CA ASP A 109 13.56 -14.88 0.97
C ASP A 109 13.24 -16.19 1.73
N GLU A 110 14.12 -17.19 1.62
CA GLU A 110 14.00 -18.45 2.37
C GLU A 110 14.13 -18.22 3.87
N ARG A 111 15.13 -17.45 4.32
CA ARG A 111 15.31 -17.09 5.73
C ARG A 111 14.14 -16.27 6.28
N GLU A 112 13.58 -15.37 5.48
CA GLU A 112 12.41 -14.60 5.88
C GLU A 112 11.19 -15.51 6.08
N LYS A 113 10.97 -16.47 5.17
CA LYS A 113 9.91 -17.47 5.31
C LYS A 113 10.07 -18.32 6.58
N GLU A 114 11.29 -18.76 6.89
CA GLU A 114 11.59 -19.51 8.11
C GLU A 114 11.28 -18.70 9.38
N LEU A 115 11.65 -17.41 9.41
CA LEU A 115 11.36 -16.51 10.54
C LEU A 115 9.85 -16.30 10.72
N LEU A 116 9.10 -16.13 9.62
CA LEU A 116 7.64 -16.01 9.67
C LEU A 116 6.97 -17.29 10.16
N GLU A 117 7.48 -18.46 9.76
CA GLU A 117 6.96 -19.74 10.25
C GLU A 117 7.22 -19.92 11.75
N MET A 118 8.43 -19.59 12.21
CA MET A 118 8.78 -19.59 13.64
C MET A 118 7.88 -18.65 14.45
N GLN A 119 7.60 -17.45 13.93
CA GLN A 119 6.69 -16.50 14.57
C GLN A 119 5.26 -17.07 14.68
N ARG A 120 4.75 -17.72 13.62
CA ARG A 120 3.44 -18.38 13.64
C ARG A 120 3.39 -19.52 14.65
N GLN A 121 4.47 -20.29 14.80
CA GLN A 121 4.54 -21.35 15.81
C GLN A 121 4.46 -20.78 17.23
N LEU A 122 5.20 -19.70 17.53
CA LEU A 122 5.13 -19.03 18.83
C LEU A 122 3.74 -18.45 19.12
N GLU A 123 3.04 -17.93 18.11
CA GLU A 123 1.68 -17.43 18.25
C GLU A 123 0.70 -18.57 18.57
N ARG A 124 0.80 -19.73 17.87
CA ARG A 124 0.02 -20.93 18.19
C ARG A 124 0.24 -21.40 19.63
N GLN A 125 1.49 -21.44 20.09
CA GLN A 125 1.81 -21.81 21.47
C GLN A 125 1.19 -20.85 22.50
N ARG A 126 1.20 -19.54 22.21
CA ARG A 126 0.55 -18.53 23.09
C ARG A 126 -0.95 -18.70 23.14
N ASP A 127 -1.58 -18.99 21.99
CA ASP A 127 -3.02 -19.23 21.92
C ASP A 127 -3.41 -20.52 22.64
N GLU A 128 -2.65 -21.60 22.48
CA GLU A 128 -2.86 -22.84 23.22
C GLU A 128 -2.71 -22.64 24.74
N GLN A 129 -1.68 -21.91 25.18
CA GLN A 129 -1.51 -21.57 26.60
C GLN A 129 -2.68 -20.71 27.11
N ALA A 130 -3.13 -19.73 26.33
CA ALA A 130 -4.28 -18.90 26.69
C ALA A 130 -5.58 -19.73 26.78
N GLN A 131 -5.77 -20.69 25.88
CA GLN A 131 -6.90 -21.62 25.91
C GLN A 131 -6.84 -22.50 27.17
N ARG A 132 -5.71 -23.15 27.45
CA ARG A 132 -5.51 -23.96 28.66
C ARG A 132 -5.77 -23.16 29.94
N ALA A 133 -5.24 -21.93 30.03
CA ALA A 133 -5.49 -21.04 31.16
C ALA A 133 -6.98 -20.68 31.31
N SER A 134 -7.67 -20.43 30.19
CA SER A 134 -9.11 -20.14 30.20
C SER A 134 -9.95 -21.34 30.65
N GLU A 135 -9.59 -22.55 30.26
CA GLU A 135 -10.26 -23.78 30.68
C GLU A 135 -10.03 -24.07 32.16
N GLN A 136 -8.80 -23.88 32.65
CA GLN A 136 -8.49 -24.00 34.07
C GLN A 136 -9.29 -22.99 34.91
N ALA A 137 -9.37 -21.73 34.48
CA ALA A 137 -10.17 -20.71 35.14
C ALA A 137 -11.67 -21.07 35.13
N ARG A 138 -12.18 -21.62 34.03
CA ARG A 138 -13.57 -22.11 33.92
C ARG A 138 -13.82 -23.29 34.87
N ARG A 139 -12.91 -24.26 34.94
CA ARG A 139 -13.01 -25.42 35.86
C ARG A 139 -12.99 -24.96 37.33
N ALA A 140 -12.09 -24.04 37.69
CA ALA A 140 -12.00 -23.46 39.03
C ALA A 140 -13.26 -22.68 39.42
N TYR A 141 -13.85 -21.95 38.47
CA TYR A 141 -15.13 -21.27 38.69
C TYR A 141 -16.27 -22.26 38.95
N LEU A 142 -16.40 -23.30 38.12
CA LEU A 142 -17.45 -24.31 38.27
C LEU A 142 -17.31 -25.11 39.58
N SER A 143 -16.08 -25.42 40.01
CA SER A 143 -15.84 -26.09 41.29
C SER A 143 -16.25 -25.21 42.47
N ARG A 144 -15.94 -23.91 42.41
CA ARG A 144 -16.37 -22.93 43.43
C ARG A 144 -17.88 -22.83 43.51
N VAL A 145 -18.58 -22.70 42.38
CA VAL A 145 -20.05 -22.66 42.34
C VAL A 145 -20.67 -23.95 42.90
N LYS A 146 -20.11 -25.12 42.58
CA LYS A 146 -20.56 -26.40 43.15
C LYS A 146 -20.38 -26.46 44.67
N ASN A 147 -19.27 -25.94 45.20
CA ASN A 147 -18.99 -25.91 46.64
C ASN A 147 -19.90 -24.92 47.37
N GLU A 148 -20.13 -23.73 46.80
CA GLU A 148 -21.07 -22.74 47.34
C GLU A 148 -22.49 -23.32 47.41
N ASN A 149 -22.94 -24.02 46.36
CA ASN A 149 -24.24 -24.68 46.33
C ASN A 149 -24.37 -25.80 47.39
N LYS A 150 -23.33 -26.62 47.61
CA LYS A 150 -23.32 -27.64 48.67
C LYS A 150 -23.39 -27.04 50.07
N SER A 151 -22.70 -25.91 50.30
CA SER A 151 -22.64 -25.27 51.61
C SER A 151 -23.91 -24.49 51.99
N SER A 152 -24.66 -23.99 51.00
CA SER A 152 -25.77 -23.08 51.26
C SER A 152 -27.05 -23.77 51.76
N GLY A 153 -27.17 -25.10 51.69
CA GLY A 153 -28.36 -25.86 52.12
C GLY A 153 -29.68 -25.46 51.43
N PHE A 154 -29.62 -24.46 50.54
CA PHE A 154 -30.75 -23.84 49.88
C PHE A 154 -30.88 -24.50 48.52
N GLN A 155 -31.75 -25.50 48.42
CA GLN A 155 -32.23 -25.96 47.13
C GLN A 155 -33.14 -24.86 46.57
N PRO A 156 -32.73 -24.08 45.55
CA PRO A 156 -33.64 -23.13 44.94
C PRO A 156 -34.81 -23.93 44.32
N PRO A 157 -36.07 -23.56 44.60
CA PRO A 157 -37.27 -24.30 44.13
C PRO A 157 -37.54 -24.15 42.62
N PHE A 158 -36.53 -23.77 41.82
CA PHE A 158 -36.66 -23.36 40.43
C PHE A 158 -35.96 -24.31 39.44
N GLN A 159 -35.83 -25.60 39.75
CA GLN A 159 -35.30 -26.61 38.82
C GLN A 159 -36.05 -26.66 37.48
N PHE A 160 -37.30 -26.15 37.44
CA PHE A 160 -38.08 -26.07 36.22
C PHE A 160 -37.53 -25.07 35.18
N PHE A 161 -36.86 -24.00 35.62
CA PHE A 161 -36.32 -22.99 34.70
C PHE A 161 -34.99 -23.40 34.07
N ASP A 162 -34.22 -24.27 34.72
CA ASP A 162 -32.96 -24.77 34.18
C ASP A 162 -33.18 -25.62 32.93
N HIS A 163 -34.25 -26.42 32.86
CA HIS A 163 -34.57 -27.18 31.65
C HIS A 163 -34.95 -26.27 30.47
N ILE A 164 -35.71 -25.19 30.73
CA ILE A 164 -36.11 -24.24 29.69
C ILE A 164 -34.91 -23.45 29.17
N LEU A 165 -34.04 -22.98 30.08
CA LEU A 165 -32.82 -22.27 29.70
C LEU A 165 -31.82 -23.19 29.00
N SER A 166 -31.71 -24.45 29.42
CA SER A 166 -30.82 -25.43 28.77
C SER A 166 -31.26 -25.74 27.34
N ASN A 167 -32.57 -25.84 27.07
CA ASN A 167 -33.05 -26.02 25.70
C ASN A 167 -32.81 -24.78 24.83
N GLN A 168 -33.03 -23.56 25.36
CA GLN A 168 -32.74 -22.34 24.61
C GLN A 168 -31.25 -22.16 24.31
N LEU A 169 -30.37 -22.51 25.26
CA LEU A 169 -28.92 -22.49 25.04
C LEU A 169 -28.50 -23.53 24.00
N ARG A 170 -29.11 -24.72 24.05
CA ARG A 170 -28.80 -25.82 23.11
C ARG A 170 -29.28 -25.52 21.70
N GLU A 171 -30.40 -24.81 21.56
CA GLU A 171 -30.86 -24.27 20.27
C GLU A 171 -29.89 -23.22 19.73
N GLN A 172 -29.42 -22.28 20.56
CA GLN A 172 -28.41 -21.30 20.16
C GLN A 172 -27.08 -21.96 19.76
N ASP A 173 -26.58 -22.91 20.54
CA ASP A 173 -25.36 -23.67 20.20
C ASP A 173 -25.52 -24.44 18.88
N ASN A 174 -26.71 -24.98 18.61
CA ASN A 174 -26.99 -25.65 17.33
C ASN A 174 -27.03 -24.66 16.16
N GLU A 175 -27.56 -23.45 16.34
CA GLU A 175 -27.52 -22.39 15.34
C GLU A 175 -26.08 -21.91 15.09
N GLU A 176 -25.29 -21.72 16.15
CA GLU A 176 -23.88 -21.34 16.01
C GLU A 176 -23.07 -22.46 15.33
N ARG A 177 -23.32 -23.74 15.64
CA ARG A 177 -22.70 -24.86 14.92
C ARG A 177 -23.10 -24.90 13.44
N LYS A 178 -24.36 -24.62 13.12
CA LYS A 178 -24.81 -24.51 11.72
C LYS A 178 -24.10 -23.36 11.00
N GLN A 179 -23.98 -22.19 11.64
CA GLN A 179 -23.25 -21.05 11.09
C GLN A 179 -21.76 -21.35 10.91
N ALA A 180 -21.12 -22.00 11.88
CA ALA A 180 -19.72 -22.41 11.76
C ALA A 180 -19.53 -23.41 10.62
N HIS A 181 -20.46 -24.36 10.46
CA HIS A 181 -20.44 -25.32 9.36
C HIS A 181 -20.67 -24.65 7.99
N THR A 182 -21.53 -23.64 7.90
CA THR A 182 -21.72 -22.89 6.64
C THR A 182 -20.48 -22.06 6.31
N MET A 183 -19.86 -21.40 7.29
CA MET A 183 -18.61 -20.66 7.06
C MET A 183 -17.46 -21.58 6.65
N ALA A 184 -17.34 -22.76 7.27
CA ALA A 184 -16.33 -23.74 6.88
C ALA A 184 -16.55 -24.27 5.45
N LEU A 185 -17.80 -24.39 5.01
CA LEU A 185 -18.14 -24.74 3.62
C LEU A 185 -17.80 -23.60 2.64
N GLU A 186 -18.07 -22.34 3.02
CA GLU A 186 -17.70 -21.16 2.23
C GLU A 186 -16.17 -21.08 2.07
N ASP A 187 -15.39 -21.20 3.15
CA ASP A 187 -13.93 -21.20 3.10
C ASP A 187 -13.39 -22.34 2.21
N LEU A 188 -14.01 -23.52 2.27
CA LEU A 188 -13.60 -24.68 1.47
C LEU A 188 -13.91 -24.47 -0.02
N LEU A 189 -15.06 -23.86 -0.34
CA LEU A 189 -15.42 -23.48 -1.71
C LEU A 189 -14.48 -22.39 -2.24
N ASP A 190 -14.18 -21.36 -1.46
CA ASP A 190 -13.26 -20.29 -1.83
C ASP A 190 -11.86 -20.85 -2.09
N SER A 191 -11.38 -21.78 -1.26
CA SER A 191 -10.09 -22.44 -1.52
C SER A 191 -10.12 -23.25 -2.83
N TYR A 192 -11.21 -23.96 -3.11
CA TYR A 192 -11.34 -24.79 -4.31
C TYR A 192 -11.42 -23.95 -5.60
N PHE A 193 -12.12 -22.80 -5.55
CA PHE A 193 -12.20 -21.89 -6.70
C PHE A 193 -10.91 -21.09 -6.89
N SER A 194 -10.23 -20.70 -5.81
CA SER A 194 -8.94 -20.00 -5.87
C SER A 194 -7.86 -20.91 -6.47
N GLU A 195 -7.77 -22.16 -6.02
CA GLU A 195 -6.79 -23.12 -6.53
C GLU A 195 -6.99 -23.40 -8.04
N ARG A 196 -8.23 -23.31 -8.52
CA ARG A 196 -8.54 -23.46 -9.94
C ARG A 196 -8.15 -22.22 -10.76
N ALA A 197 -8.33 -21.02 -10.20
CA ALA A 197 -7.90 -19.78 -10.82
C ALA A 197 -6.37 -19.71 -10.94
N ASP A 198 -5.66 -20.14 -9.89
CA ASP A 198 -4.20 -20.18 -9.89
C ASP A 198 -3.65 -21.20 -10.88
N LYS A 199 -4.27 -22.39 -10.99
CA LYS A 199 -3.93 -23.38 -12.03
C LYS A 199 -4.16 -22.87 -13.46
N GLN A 200 -5.17 -22.01 -13.68
CA GLN A 200 -5.39 -21.39 -14.99
C GLN A 200 -4.33 -20.32 -15.31
N LYS A 201 -3.98 -19.48 -14.34
CA LYS A 201 -2.90 -18.49 -14.49
C LYS A 201 -1.55 -19.16 -14.72
N GLN A 202 -1.26 -20.24 -13.99
CA GLN A 202 -0.02 -20.98 -14.17
C GLN A 202 0.03 -21.65 -15.55
N LYS A 203 -1.08 -22.22 -16.02
CA LYS A 203 -1.15 -22.77 -17.38
C LYS A 203 -0.96 -21.70 -18.47
N GLN A 204 -1.53 -20.50 -18.32
CA GLN A 204 -1.30 -19.39 -19.25
C GLN A 204 0.14 -18.88 -19.20
N LYS A 205 0.77 -18.89 -18.03
CA LYS A 205 2.16 -18.50 -17.85
C LYS A 205 3.10 -19.51 -18.52
N ASP A 206 2.89 -20.80 -18.29
CA ASP A 206 3.68 -21.86 -18.90
C ASP A 206 3.50 -21.87 -20.44
N GLU A 207 2.29 -21.60 -20.95
CA GLU A 207 2.04 -21.46 -22.41
C GLU A 207 2.69 -20.18 -22.99
N SER A 208 2.87 -19.11 -22.22
CA SER A 208 3.53 -17.88 -22.68
C SER A 208 5.06 -17.90 -22.59
N GLU A 209 5.63 -18.71 -21.69
CA GLU A 209 7.08 -18.86 -21.58
C GLU A 209 7.65 -19.74 -22.72
N ASP A 210 6.89 -20.72 -23.23
CA ASP A 210 7.29 -21.55 -24.36
C ASP A 210 7.22 -20.83 -25.73
N GLU A 211 6.46 -19.74 -25.87
CA GLU A 211 6.37 -18.95 -27.13
C GLU A 211 7.37 -17.78 -27.22
N GLN A 212 8.13 -17.48 -26.15
CA GLN A 212 9.10 -16.38 -26.14
C GLN A 212 10.58 -16.80 -26.30
N GLU A 213 10.87 -18.10 -26.38
CA GLU A 213 12.26 -18.56 -26.60
C GLU A 213 12.71 -18.59 -28.07
N ASP A 214 11.82 -18.36 -29.05
CA ASP A 214 12.15 -18.51 -30.49
C ASP A 214 12.23 -17.20 -31.32
N GLU A 215 11.99 -16.01 -30.76
CA GLU A 215 11.96 -14.75 -31.55
C GLU A 215 12.78 -13.55 -30.99
N GLN A 216 13.82 -13.78 -30.19
CA GLN A 216 14.77 -12.70 -29.81
C GLN A 216 16.14 -12.86 -30.47
N GLU A 217 16.17 -12.82 -31.81
CA GLU A 217 17.34 -12.40 -32.57
C GLU A 217 17.05 -11.02 -33.20
N ASP A 218 17.94 -10.06 -32.95
CA ASP A 218 18.11 -8.80 -33.66
C ASP A 218 17.15 -7.62 -33.40
N GLU A 219 17.16 -7.06 -32.18
CA GLU A 219 16.89 -5.62 -32.00
C GLU A 219 18.12 -4.89 -31.43
N GLU A 220 18.86 -4.27 -32.35
CA GLU A 220 19.94 -3.32 -32.07
C GLU A 220 19.36 -2.03 -31.47
N LEU A 221 19.60 -1.80 -30.17
CA LEU A 221 19.36 -0.51 -29.53
C LEU A 221 20.54 0.45 -29.80
N PRO A 222 20.29 1.74 -30.14
CA PRO A 222 21.33 2.71 -30.38
C PRO A 222 21.94 3.19 -29.05
N LEU A 223 23.18 2.77 -28.79
CA LEU A 223 24.04 3.33 -27.74
C LEU A 223 24.65 4.65 -28.25
N ASN A 224 24.19 5.77 -27.72
CA ASN A 224 24.95 7.01 -27.74
C ASN A 224 24.91 7.66 -26.35
N GLU A 225 26.05 8.27 -26.01
CA GLU A 225 26.35 9.07 -24.82
C GLU A 225 26.75 8.31 -23.55
N LEU A 226 28.05 7.97 -23.46
CA LEU A 226 28.87 8.08 -22.24
C LEU A 226 30.33 7.67 -22.53
N ALA A 227 31.06 8.52 -23.26
CA ALA A 227 32.52 8.46 -23.31
C ALA A 227 33.12 9.76 -23.85
N LYS A 228 33.57 10.62 -22.94
CA LYS A 228 34.62 11.66 -23.04
C LYS A 228 34.59 12.28 -21.63
N GLU A 229 35.59 12.06 -20.77
CA GLU A 229 36.82 12.84 -20.75
C GLU A 229 37.97 12.04 -20.09
N ALA A 230 39.03 11.82 -20.85
CA ALA A 230 40.35 11.51 -20.32
C ALA A 230 41.38 11.95 -21.36
N GLU A 231 41.86 13.19 -21.29
CA GLU A 231 43.20 13.55 -21.77
C GLU A 231 43.81 14.67 -20.90
N GLU A 232 44.89 14.27 -20.23
CA GLU A 232 46.19 14.96 -20.10
C GLU A 232 46.19 16.47 -19.82
N GLY A 233 46.17 16.80 -18.52
CA GLY A 233 46.66 18.06 -17.97
C GLY A 233 47.77 17.82 -16.96
N ASP A 234 49.02 17.98 -17.41
CA ASP A 234 50.24 17.92 -16.60
C ASP A 234 50.25 19.09 -15.58
N VAL A 235 49.82 18.81 -14.35
CA VAL A 235 49.82 19.78 -13.24
C VAL A 235 50.56 19.19 -12.05
N GLN A 236 51.76 19.71 -11.80
CA GLN A 236 52.47 19.54 -10.54
C GLN A 236 51.68 20.20 -9.41
N LEU A 237 51.14 19.38 -8.51
CA LEU A 237 50.54 19.79 -7.22
C LEU A 237 51.09 18.93 -6.07
N PRO A 238 51.11 19.46 -4.84
CA PRO A 238 52.04 19.05 -3.80
C PRO A 238 51.61 17.78 -3.07
N GLU A 239 52.61 16.96 -2.79
CA GLU A 239 52.60 15.74 -2.00
C GLU A 239 52.28 16.05 -0.51
N ALA A 240 51.01 16.26 -0.17
CA ALA A 240 50.59 16.33 1.23
C ALA A 240 49.13 15.86 1.42
N ALA A 241 48.99 14.81 2.22
CA ALA A 241 47.79 14.45 2.98
C ALA A 241 46.58 13.82 2.25
N VAL A 242 46.75 12.59 1.77
CA VAL A 242 45.64 11.60 1.76
C VAL A 242 46.10 10.34 2.50
N ARG A 243 46.09 10.42 3.83
CA ARG A 243 46.10 9.22 4.68
C ARG A 243 44.65 8.78 4.82
N GLY A 244 44.24 7.76 4.05
CA GLY A 244 43.07 6.97 4.42
C GLY A 244 43.25 6.44 5.85
N PRO A 245 42.16 6.30 6.63
CA PRO A 245 42.26 5.80 8.00
C PRO A 245 42.87 4.41 7.94
N HIS A 246 44.14 4.34 8.33
CA HIS A 246 44.88 3.11 8.52
C HIS A 246 44.15 2.37 9.63
N LEU A 247 43.23 1.47 9.26
CA LEU A 247 42.57 0.57 10.20
C LEU A 247 43.69 -0.25 10.83
N GLU A 248 44.01 0.09 12.08
CA GLU A 248 44.95 -0.65 12.92
C GLU A 248 44.61 -2.14 12.84
N PRO A 249 45.55 -3.03 12.44
CA PRO A 249 45.26 -4.45 12.25
C PRO A 249 44.69 -5.12 13.52
N GLY A 250 44.93 -4.55 14.70
CA GLY A 250 44.33 -5.01 15.96
C GLY A 250 42.81 -4.79 16.08
N VAL A 251 42.23 -3.83 15.36
CA VAL A 251 40.77 -3.60 15.38
C VAL A 251 40.06 -4.73 14.64
N LEU A 252 40.61 -5.18 13.50
CA LEU A 252 40.05 -6.30 12.75
C LEU A 252 40.09 -7.60 13.56
N ASP A 253 41.21 -7.87 14.25
CA ASP A 253 41.33 -9.02 15.15
C ASP A 253 40.36 -8.94 16.33
N SER A 254 40.11 -7.76 16.88
CA SER A 254 39.12 -7.59 17.96
C SER A 254 37.69 -7.88 17.48
N VAL A 255 37.35 -7.44 16.27
CA VAL A 255 36.03 -7.70 15.66
C VAL A 255 35.88 -9.18 15.33
N LEU A 256 36.89 -9.81 14.74
CA LEU A 256 36.88 -11.25 14.44
C LEU A 256 36.77 -12.10 15.71
N ARG A 257 37.39 -11.69 16.81
CA ARG A 257 37.28 -12.38 18.11
C ARG A 257 35.87 -12.27 18.69
N VAL A 258 35.27 -11.09 18.65
CA VAL A 258 33.87 -10.88 19.09
C VAL A 258 32.89 -11.71 18.25
N VAL A 259 33.12 -11.80 16.94
CA VAL A 259 32.32 -12.66 16.04
C VAL A 259 32.48 -14.13 16.39
N HIS A 260 33.71 -14.60 16.64
CA HIS A 260 33.96 -15.99 17.05
C HIS A 260 33.31 -16.33 18.41
N ASP A 261 33.45 -15.44 19.40
CA ASP A 261 32.84 -15.63 20.72
C ASP A 261 31.30 -15.67 20.60
N ARG A 262 30.72 -14.83 19.74
CA ARG A 262 29.28 -14.81 19.51
C ARG A 262 28.77 -16.05 18.79
N LEU A 263 29.52 -16.56 17.81
CA LEU A 263 29.18 -17.82 17.13
C LEU A 263 29.28 -19.02 18.08
N ALA A 264 30.26 -19.05 18.98
CA ALA A 264 30.37 -20.08 20.00
C ALA A 264 29.21 -20.05 21.02
N GLU A 265 28.76 -18.84 21.39
CA GLU A 265 27.59 -18.67 22.26
C GLU A 265 26.30 -19.17 21.60
N ILE A 266 26.13 -18.91 20.29
CA ILE A 266 24.96 -19.41 19.53
C ILE A 266 24.98 -20.93 19.45
N SER A 267 26.13 -21.56 19.17
CA SER A 267 26.21 -23.03 19.13
C SER A 267 25.91 -23.66 20.50
N ALA A 268 26.36 -23.05 21.60
CA ALA A 268 26.07 -23.54 22.94
C ALA A 268 24.58 -23.39 23.32
N GLN A 269 23.93 -22.32 22.85
CA GLN A 269 22.48 -22.14 23.03
C GLN A 269 21.67 -23.18 22.25
N GLU A 270 22.07 -23.51 21.03
CA GLU A 270 21.41 -24.54 20.24
C GLU A 270 21.56 -25.94 20.86
N GLU A 271 22.71 -26.27 21.42
CA GLU A 271 22.92 -27.54 22.14
C GLU A 271 22.04 -27.61 23.40
N ALA A 272 21.99 -26.53 24.19
CA ALA A 272 21.14 -26.46 25.38
C ALA A 272 19.63 -26.56 25.03
N GLU A 273 19.20 -25.97 23.92
CA GLU A 273 17.80 -26.08 23.47
C GLU A 273 17.47 -27.50 22.98
N LYS A 274 18.41 -28.20 22.33
CA LYS A 274 18.25 -29.60 21.94
C LYS A 274 18.14 -30.52 23.16
N GLU A 275 18.98 -30.31 24.17
CA GLU A 275 18.89 -31.07 25.43
C GLU A 275 17.55 -30.83 26.15
N ALA A 276 17.09 -29.57 26.23
CA ALA A 276 15.81 -29.24 26.84
C ALA A 276 14.61 -29.85 26.08
N LYS A 277 14.68 -29.92 24.74
CA LYS A 277 13.65 -30.59 23.93
C LYS A 277 13.64 -32.10 24.14
N GLN A 278 14.81 -32.74 24.23
CA GLN A 278 14.90 -34.17 24.51
C GLN A 278 14.38 -34.53 25.91
N GLU A 279 14.64 -33.68 26.91
CA GLU A 279 14.11 -33.88 28.27
C GLU A 279 12.58 -33.73 28.30
N ALA A 280 12.03 -32.75 27.57
CA ALA A 280 10.58 -32.55 27.46
C ALA A 280 9.88 -33.69 26.70
N GLU A 281 10.48 -34.23 25.65
CA GLU A 281 9.96 -35.40 24.92
C GLU A 281 9.98 -36.66 25.80
N ALA A 282 11.05 -36.86 26.59
CA ALA A 282 11.14 -37.98 27.52
C ALA A 282 10.08 -37.89 28.65
N GLU A 283 9.76 -36.69 29.13
CA GLU A 283 8.68 -36.49 30.11
C GLU A 283 7.28 -36.77 29.51
N GLN A 284 7.05 -36.38 28.25
CA GLN A 284 5.79 -36.68 27.56
C GLN A 284 5.58 -38.18 27.32
N GLU A 285 6.62 -38.90 26.88
CA GLU A 285 6.53 -40.37 26.72
C GLU A 285 6.27 -41.08 28.05
N ALA A 286 6.82 -40.57 29.16
CA ALA A 286 6.57 -41.11 30.50
C ALA A 286 5.12 -40.87 30.98
N GLU A 287 4.51 -39.73 30.65
CA GLU A 287 3.10 -39.47 30.95
C GLU A 287 2.16 -40.33 30.10
N GLU A 288 2.41 -40.51 28.80
CA GLU A 288 1.58 -41.36 27.94
C GLU A 288 1.65 -42.85 28.34
N ALA A 289 2.81 -43.33 28.80
CA ALA A 289 2.95 -44.70 29.29
C ALA A 289 2.17 -44.96 30.61
N ALA A 290 1.95 -43.93 31.43
CA ALA A 290 1.20 -44.05 32.67
C ALA A 290 -0.33 -44.15 32.42
N ASP A 291 -0.84 -43.44 31.41
CA ASP A 291 -2.29 -43.35 31.13
C ASP A 291 -2.85 -44.62 30.44
N GLN A 292 -1.99 -45.44 29.83
CA GLN A 292 -2.40 -46.70 29.19
C GLN A 292 -2.66 -47.87 30.17
N THR A 293 -2.49 -47.68 31.48
CA THR A 293 -2.65 -48.78 32.46
C THR A 293 -3.95 -48.74 33.28
N SER A 294 -4.86 -47.78 33.06
CA SER A 294 -6.08 -47.64 33.87
C SER A 294 -7.40 -48.11 33.24
N ASP A 295 -7.42 -48.58 31.98
CA ASP A 295 -8.67 -48.87 31.25
C ASP A 295 -8.98 -50.38 31.08
N ASP A 296 -8.80 -51.19 32.13
CA ASP A 296 -9.20 -52.62 32.10
C ASP A 296 -10.05 -53.03 33.31
N VAL A 297 -11.17 -52.35 33.58
CA VAL A 297 -12.29 -52.94 34.34
C VAL A 297 -13.61 -52.24 33.97
N THR A 298 -14.38 -52.80 33.03
CA THR A 298 -15.83 -53.11 33.18
C THR A 298 -16.45 -53.49 31.84
N SER A 299 -16.53 -54.79 31.63
CA SER A 299 -17.36 -55.47 30.65
C SER A 299 -18.85 -55.40 31.04
N VAL A 300 -19.73 -55.04 30.10
CA VAL A 300 -21.16 -55.39 30.16
C VAL A 300 -21.59 -56.01 28.83
N ASN A 301 -21.83 -57.32 28.90
CA ASN A 301 -22.45 -58.17 27.89
C ASN A 301 -23.82 -57.64 27.43
N ILE A 302 -24.03 -57.48 26.13
CA ILE A 302 -25.35 -57.59 25.51
C ILE A 302 -25.27 -58.52 24.30
N VAL A 303 -26.18 -59.48 24.30
CA VAL A 303 -26.24 -60.75 23.59
C VAL A 303 -27.30 -60.70 22.49
N ASN A 304 -27.03 -61.39 21.37
CA ASN A 304 -27.93 -61.94 20.33
C ASN A 304 -28.79 -60.95 19.50
N GLU A 305 -29.12 -61.16 18.21
CA GLU A 305 -29.02 -62.28 17.25
C GLU A 305 -29.26 -61.70 15.82
N PRO A 306 -29.12 -62.48 14.73
CA PRO A 306 -29.17 -62.01 13.34
C PRO A 306 -30.56 -62.16 12.70
N SER A 307 -30.90 -61.28 11.76
CA SER A 307 -32.01 -61.50 10.82
C SER A 307 -31.64 -61.08 9.40
N GLU A 308 -31.59 -62.07 8.52
CA GLU A 308 -31.67 -61.95 7.06
C GLU A 308 -32.96 -61.23 6.65
N GLY A 309 -32.94 -60.54 5.50
CA GLY A 309 -34.20 -60.22 4.82
C GLY A 309 -34.20 -59.03 3.89
N GLN A 310 -34.07 -59.34 2.60
CA GLN A 310 -34.87 -58.77 1.50
C GLN A 310 -34.65 -57.31 1.09
N GLY A 311 -34.32 -57.16 -0.20
CA GLY A 311 -34.04 -55.90 -0.83
C GLY A 311 -35.27 -55.06 -1.15
N ARG A 312 -35.00 -53.85 -1.63
CA ARG A 312 -35.84 -53.16 -2.61
C ARG A 312 -35.05 -52.06 -3.28
N ALA A 313 -34.81 -52.27 -4.57
CA ALA A 313 -34.36 -51.26 -5.50
C ALA A 313 -35.38 -50.10 -5.53
N THR A 314 -34.92 -48.88 -5.29
CA THR A 314 -35.66 -47.66 -5.63
C THR A 314 -34.85 -46.84 -6.61
N LYS A 315 -35.37 -46.78 -7.84
CA LYS A 315 -34.97 -45.87 -8.91
C LYS A 315 -35.12 -44.43 -8.42
N ILE A 316 -34.02 -43.71 -8.29
CA ILE A 316 -34.04 -42.25 -8.17
C ILE A 316 -34.17 -41.67 -9.58
N ARG A 317 -35.33 -41.07 -9.86
CA ARG A 317 -35.61 -40.27 -11.06
C ARG A 317 -34.78 -38.98 -11.00
N ARG A 318 -33.98 -38.74 -12.04
CA ARG A 318 -33.45 -37.40 -12.37
C ARG A 318 -34.61 -36.53 -12.86
N ASN A 319 -34.93 -35.47 -12.11
CA ASN A 319 -35.71 -34.35 -12.60
C ASN A 319 -34.75 -33.17 -12.82
N SER A 320 -34.50 -32.86 -14.08
CA SER A 320 -33.92 -31.60 -14.54
C SER A 320 -35.01 -30.51 -14.53
N PRO A 321 -34.77 -29.32 -13.96
CA PRO A 321 -35.66 -28.19 -14.18
C PRO A 321 -35.28 -27.49 -15.49
N GLN A 322 -36.24 -27.46 -16.42
CA GLN A 322 -36.33 -26.43 -17.45
C GLN A 322 -36.81 -25.14 -16.78
N SER A 323 -36.04 -24.07 -16.87
CA SER A 323 -36.54 -22.71 -16.63
C SER A 323 -35.89 -21.77 -17.64
N GLY A 324 -36.60 -21.56 -18.75
CA GLY A 324 -36.45 -20.35 -19.53
C GLY A 324 -37.11 -19.22 -18.74
N VAL A 325 -36.29 -18.31 -18.23
CA VAL A 325 -36.73 -17.02 -17.72
C VAL A 325 -36.23 -16.02 -18.77
N GLU A 326 -37.13 -15.61 -19.65
CA GLU A 326 -36.93 -14.41 -20.46
C GLU A 326 -36.90 -13.21 -19.51
N VAL A 327 -35.73 -12.60 -19.40
CA VAL A 327 -35.56 -11.32 -18.71
C VAL A 327 -35.96 -10.25 -19.72
N GLU A 328 -37.22 -9.80 -19.64
CA GLU A 328 -37.64 -8.54 -20.28
C GLU A 328 -36.92 -7.38 -19.60
N GLU A 329 -36.01 -6.73 -20.32
CA GLU A 329 -35.39 -5.47 -19.92
C GLU A 329 -36.43 -4.33 -19.97
N PRO A 330 -36.72 -3.62 -18.86
CA PRO A 330 -37.57 -2.44 -18.91
C PRO A 330 -36.76 -1.23 -19.40
N THR A 331 -36.76 -1.01 -20.71
CA THR A 331 -36.19 0.16 -21.39
C THR A 331 -37.18 1.34 -21.41
N ASP A 332 -37.51 1.90 -20.25
CA ASP A 332 -38.33 3.12 -20.15
C ASP A 332 -37.46 4.38 -19.92
N TYR A 333 -36.46 4.59 -20.79
CA TYR A 333 -35.59 5.77 -20.78
C TYR A 333 -36.35 7.07 -21.07
N GLU A 334 -37.47 7.01 -21.81
CA GLU A 334 -38.30 8.19 -22.08
C GLU A 334 -38.98 8.73 -20.82
N ARG A 335 -39.30 7.86 -19.86
CA ARG A 335 -39.91 8.27 -18.60
C ARG A 335 -38.92 9.00 -17.70
N LEU A 336 -37.66 8.58 -17.72
CA LEU A 336 -36.57 9.24 -17.00
C LEU A 336 -36.22 10.60 -17.62
N ALA A 337 -36.17 10.68 -18.95
CA ALA A 337 -35.89 11.92 -19.68
C ALA A 337 -36.95 13.01 -19.45
N ASN A 338 -38.23 12.62 -19.37
CA ASN A 338 -39.32 13.55 -19.07
C ASN A 338 -39.30 14.03 -17.60
N LEU A 339 -38.82 13.20 -16.67
CA LEU A 339 -38.67 13.56 -15.25
C LEU A 339 -37.51 14.54 -15.03
N LEU A 340 -36.44 14.44 -15.83
CA LEU A 340 -35.31 15.38 -15.79
C LEU A 340 -35.66 16.73 -16.45
N ARG A 341 -36.42 16.76 -17.55
CA ARG A 341 -36.84 18.02 -18.18
C ARG A 341 -37.79 18.85 -17.33
N GLY A 342 -38.67 18.21 -16.55
CA GLY A 342 -39.60 18.91 -15.66
C GLY A 342 -38.92 19.65 -14.49
N ARG A 343 -37.68 19.27 -14.13
CA ARG A 343 -36.96 19.85 -12.99
C ARG A 343 -36.12 21.09 -13.34
N VAL A 344 -35.83 21.31 -14.62
CA VAL A 344 -34.90 22.37 -15.08
C VAL A 344 -35.64 23.67 -15.46
N GLN A 345 -36.95 23.66 -15.64
CA GLN A 345 -37.72 24.85 -16.06
C GLN A 345 -38.05 25.87 -14.93
N GLY A 346 -37.44 25.75 -13.75
CA GLY A 346 -37.72 26.63 -12.60
C GLY A 346 -36.57 27.55 -12.17
N LEU A 347 -35.39 27.49 -12.81
CA LEU A 347 -34.25 28.32 -12.43
C LEU A 347 -34.29 29.65 -13.19
N SER A 348 -34.50 30.72 -12.44
CA SER A 348 -34.34 32.10 -12.89
C SER A 348 -32.92 32.31 -13.46
N PRO A 349 -32.76 33.02 -14.59
CA PRO A 349 -31.44 33.34 -15.17
C PRO A 349 -30.54 34.19 -14.26
N ASP A 350 -31.06 34.72 -13.14
CA ASP A 350 -30.31 35.53 -12.18
C ASP A 350 -29.69 34.72 -11.02
N ALA A 351 -29.81 33.39 -11.03
CA ALA A 351 -29.27 32.51 -9.98
C ALA A 351 -27.89 31.89 -10.32
N VAL A 352 -27.23 32.35 -11.38
CA VAL A 352 -25.85 31.95 -11.70
C VAL A 352 -24.89 32.81 -10.89
N PHE A 353 -24.41 32.25 -9.79
CA PHE A 353 -23.41 32.86 -8.92
C PHE A 353 -22.05 32.88 -9.63
N ILE A 354 -21.66 34.04 -10.18
CA ILE A 354 -20.30 34.30 -10.66
C ILE A 354 -19.52 34.85 -9.45
N PRO A 355 -18.55 34.12 -8.87
CA PRO A 355 -17.71 34.67 -7.82
C PRO A 355 -16.88 35.85 -8.37
N PRO A 356 -16.78 36.97 -7.65
CA PRO A 356 -15.98 38.12 -8.08
C PRO A 356 -14.49 37.76 -8.08
N SER A 357 -13.80 38.03 -9.18
CA SER A 357 -12.35 37.90 -9.30
C SER A 357 -11.63 38.82 -8.30
N PRO A 358 -10.55 38.37 -7.64
CA PRO A 358 -9.77 39.23 -6.77
C PRO A 358 -8.95 40.22 -7.60
N GLU A 359 -9.18 41.51 -7.36
CA GLU A 359 -8.36 42.60 -7.87
C GLU A 359 -6.95 42.52 -7.28
N LEU A 360 -5.95 42.35 -8.17
CA LEU A 360 -4.54 42.45 -7.86
C LEU A 360 -4.19 43.92 -7.53
N SER A 361 -3.97 44.22 -6.26
CA SER A 361 -3.34 45.46 -5.82
C SER A 361 -1.83 45.35 -6.00
N SER A 362 -1.29 46.17 -6.89
CA SER A 362 0.13 46.47 -7.02
C SER A 362 0.62 47.15 -5.74
N HIS A 363 1.53 46.51 -5.01
CA HIS A 363 2.32 47.17 -3.97
C HIS A 363 3.79 47.01 -4.33
N ASP A 364 4.37 48.10 -4.85
CA ASP A 364 5.81 48.31 -4.97
C ASP A 364 6.38 48.44 -3.55
N GLU A 365 7.38 47.63 -3.22
CA GLU A 365 8.36 47.92 -2.17
C GLU A 365 9.71 47.34 -2.63
N ASP A 366 10.60 48.26 -3.00
CA ASP A 366 12.04 48.06 -3.13
C ASP A 366 12.62 47.47 -1.84
N THR A 367 13.31 46.34 -1.91
CA THR A 367 14.32 46.02 -0.90
C THR A 367 15.45 45.19 -1.51
N THR A 368 16.56 45.89 -1.72
CA THR A 368 17.90 45.39 -2.00
C THR A 368 18.39 44.42 -0.92
N GLU A 369 18.78 43.20 -1.31
CA GLU A 369 19.81 42.42 -0.61
C GLU A 369 20.63 41.55 -1.59
N PRO A 370 21.90 41.24 -1.27
CA PRO A 370 22.93 40.90 -2.24
C PRO A 370 23.10 39.40 -2.55
N GLU A 371 23.63 39.15 -3.74
CA GLU A 371 24.07 37.86 -4.27
C GLU A 371 25.09 37.15 -3.37
N LEU A 372 24.81 35.89 -3.05
CA LEU A 372 25.82 34.87 -2.76
C LEU A 372 25.48 33.62 -3.59
N GLN A 373 26.15 33.51 -4.73
CA GLN A 373 26.26 32.27 -5.50
C GLN A 373 27.04 31.23 -4.69
N MET A 374 26.44 30.05 -4.51
CA MET A 374 27.17 28.83 -4.24
C MET A 374 26.65 27.76 -5.19
N ASP A 375 27.45 27.48 -6.21
CA ASP A 375 27.34 26.31 -7.06
C ASP A 375 27.70 25.07 -6.22
N VAL A 376 26.78 24.11 -6.15
CA VAL A 376 27.05 22.76 -5.65
C VAL A 376 26.46 21.78 -6.65
N ASP A 377 27.29 21.43 -7.63
CA ASP A 377 27.14 20.21 -8.41
C ASP A 377 27.45 18.99 -7.51
N GLY A 378 26.68 17.92 -7.69
CA GLY A 378 26.93 16.66 -7.00
C GLY A 378 25.83 15.64 -7.20
N GLN A 379 25.77 15.09 -8.42
CA GLN A 379 25.00 13.90 -8.76
C GLN A 379 25.21 12.78 -7.74
N ALA A 380 24.12 12.33 -7.10
CA ALA A 380 24.07 11.09 -6.34
C ALA A 380 22.85 10.30 -6.81
N GLU A 381 23.13 9.30 -7.63
CA GLU A 381 22.20 8.48 -8.38
C GLU A 381 21.56 7.36 -7.53
N HIS A 382 20.23 7.29 -7.57
CA HIS A 382 19.38 6.15 -7.93
C HIS A 382 19.43 4.75 -7.27
N THR A 383 20.17 4.47 -6.19
CA THR A 383 20.12 3.10 -5.58
C THR A 383 19.09 2.88 -4.48
N ASP A 384 18.38 3.91 -4.01
CA ASP A 384 17.50 3.80 -2.83
C ASP A 384 16.00 3.67 -3.15
N SER A 385 15.61 3.69 -4.44
CA SER A 385 14.20 3.65 -4.85
C SER A 385 13.55 2.28 -4.60
N GLU A 386 14.18 1.18 -5.04
CA GLU A 386 13.58 -0.16 -4.91
C GLU A 386 13.45 -0.61 -3.44
N PHE A 387 14.36 -0.19 -2.57
CA PHE A 387 14.27 -0.48 -1.13
C PHE A 387 13.18 0.35 -0.45
N ALA A 388 12.92 1.57 -0.92
CA ALA A 388 11.83 2.41 -0.43
C ALA A 388 10.46 1.83 -0.82
N ASP A 389 10.33 1.30 -2.04
CA ASP A 389 9.10 0.66 -2.55
C ASP A 389 8.81 -0.64 -1.80
N MET A 390 9.83 -1.49 -1.59
CA MET A 390 9.68 -2.73 -0.81
C MET A 390 9.33 -2.47 0.66
N MET A 391 9.84 -1.38 1.25
CA MET A 391 9.47 -0.93 2.61
C MET A 391 8.08 -0.27 2.66
N SER A 392 7.56 0.20 1.53
CA SER A 392 6.18 0.69 1.40
C SER A 392 5.20 -0.49 1.36
N ASP A 393 5.49 -1.52 0.57
CA ASP A 393 4.69 -2.76 0.49
C ASP A 393 4.64 -3.52 1.81
N CYS A 394 5.77 -3.61 2.53
CA CYS A 394 5.81 -4.26 3.84
C CYS A 394 4.98 -3.49 4.89
N LYS A 395 4.91 -2.15 4.79
CA LYS A 395 4.02 -1.33 5.64
C LYS A 395 2.56 -1.51 5.28
N SER A 396 2.23 -1.61 3.99
CA SER A 396 0.87 -1.87 3.50
C SER A 396 0.35 -3.21 4.04
N GLN A 397 1.12 -4.30 3.91
CA GLN A 397 0.76 -5.62 4.45
C GLN A 397 0.59 -5.62 5.99
N LEU A 398 1.46 -4.93 6.73
CA LEU A 398 1.32 -4.79 8.19
C LEU A 398 0.06 -3.99 8.58
N GLN A 399 -0.39 -3.09 7.72
CA GLN A 399 -1.60 -2.30 7.94
C GLN A 399 -2.86 -3.13 7.68
N ASP A 400 -2.87 -3.97 6.64
CA ASP A 400 -3.98 -4.87 6.31
C ASP A 400 -4.17 -5.97 7.37
N ILE A 401 -3.08 -6.55 7.89
CA ILE A 401 -3.13 -7.52 9.00
C ILE A 401 -3.70 -6.85 10.27
N LYS A 402 -3.34 -5.59 10.52
CA LYS A 402 -3.81 -4.80 11.67
C LYS A 402 -5.27 -4.39 11.53
N GLU A 403 -5.75 -4.11 10.32
CA GLU A 403 -7.14 -3.75 10.06
C GLU A 403 -8.04 -5.01 10.09
N GLY A 404 -7.60 -6.13 9.52
CA GLY A 404 -8.27 -7.43 9.57
C GLY A 404 -8.47 -7.97 11.00
N ALA A 405 -7.47 -7.81 11.88
CA ALA A 405 -7.56 -8.23 13.28
C ALA A 405 -8.48 -7.33 14.15
N SER A 406 -8.70 -6.07 13.75
CA SER A 406 -9.44 -5.10 14.56
C SER A 406 -10.95 -5.03 14.28
N VAL A 407 -11.40 -5.57 13.14
CA VAL A 407 -12.81 -5.54 12.71
C VAL A 407 -13.63 -6.69 13.31
N LYS A 408 -13.03 -7.87 13.55
CA LYS A 408 -13.78 -9.04 14.06
C LYS A 408 -14.04 -9.07 15.58
N THR A 409 -13.35 -8.26 16.38
CA THR A 409 -13.50 -8.28 17.87
C THR A 409 -14.38 -7.16 18.45
N LYS A 410 -14.80 -6.17 17.65
CA LYS A 410 -15.56 -5.00 18.16
C LYS A 410 -17.10 -5.13 18.10
N LYS A 411 -17.66 -6.09 17.36
CA LYS A 411 -19.13 -6.24 17.23
C LYS A 411 -19.79 -7.02 18.37
N LYS A 412 -19.11 -7.92 19.08
CA LYS A 412 -19.71 -8.72 20.17
C LYS A 412 -19.67 -8.07 21.57
N ASN A 413 -18.78 -7.10 21.82
CA ASN A 413 -18.63 -6.50 23.17
C ASN A 413 -19.50 -5.26 23.47
N LYS A 414 -20.28 -4.75 22.51
CA LYS A 414 -21.12 -3.56 22.73
C LYS A 414 -22.47 -3.89 23.40
N LYS A 415 -22.96 -5.14 23.32
CA LYS A 415 -24.27 -5.54 23.87
C LYS A 415 -24.24 -5.84 25.37
N HIS A 416 -23.10 -6.28 25.93
CA HIS A 416 -22.97 -6.58 27.36
C HIS A 416 -22.71 -5.36 28.25
N ARG A 417 -22.19 -4.25 27.71
CA ARG A 417 -21.86 -3.06 28.51
C ARG A 417 -23.10 -2.22 28.89
N ASN A 418 -24.18 -2.29 28.11
CA ASN A 418 -25.42 -1.57 28.43
C ASN A 418 -26.27 -2.23 29.52
N ARG A 419 -26.23 -3.57 29.66
CA ARG A 419 -26.97 -4.26 30.74
C ARG A 419 -26.34 -4.06 32.13
N ARG A 420 -25.02 -3.82 32.21
CA ARG A 420 -24.33 -3.56 33.49
C ARG A 420 -24.58 -2.15 34.04
N ARG A 421 -24.96 -1.18 33.19
CA ARG A 421 -25.27 0.20 33.62
C ARG A 421 -26.67 0.40 34.20
N GLN A 422 -27.60 -0.54 34.01
CA GLN A 422 -28.93 -0.45 34.62
C GLN A 422 -29.01 -1.04 36.04
N ARG A 423 -28.04 -1.84 36.47
CA ARG A 423 -28.01 -2.41 37.83
C ARG A 423 -27.19 -1.61 38.85
N SER A 424 -26.40 -0.63 38.41
CA SER A 424 -25.59 0.22 39.32
C SER A 424 -26.26 1.54 39.73
N ARG A 425 -27.57 1.71 39.49
CA ARG A 425 -28.33 2.92 39.88
C ARG A 425 -29.00 2.85 41.25
N ALA A 426 -28.83 1.76 42.00
CA ALA A 426 -29.49 1.59 43.31
C ALA A 426 -28.63 1.96 44.53
N HIS A 427 -27.32 2.20 44.39
CA HIS A 427 -26.50 2.60 45.53
C HIS A 427 -25.48 3.67 45.18
N GLY A 428 -25.61 4.81 45.88
CA GLY A 428 -24.46 5.59 46.32
C GLY A 428 -24.09 6.79 45.46
N HIS A 429 -24.42 7.97 45.99
CA HIS A 429 -23.75 9.24 45.70
C HIS A 429 -22.23 9.08 45.67
N ALA A 430 -21.61 9.27 44.51
CA ALA A 430 -20.22 9.70 44.40
C ALA A 430 -20.13 10.68 43.24
N LYS A 431 -19.71 11.91 43.56
CA LYS A 431 -19.63 13.04 42.64
C LYS A 431 -18.56 12.80 41.57
N ASP A 432 -18.97 13.11 40.34
CA ASP A 432 -18.20 13.60 39.20
C ASP A 432 -16.67 13.54 39.27
N ALA A 433 -16.11 12.52 38.61
CA ALA A 433 -14.85 12.65 37.89
C ALA A 433 -15.07 12.11 36.47
N LYS A 434 -15.35 13.03 35.55
CA LYS A 434 -15.48 12.77 34.11
C LYS A 434 -14.10 12.47 33.53
N VAL A 435 -13.55 11.29 33.85
CA VAL A 435 -12.31 10.78 33.28
C VAL A 435 -12.63 10.31 31.86
N GLY A 436 -12.33 11.15 30.87
CA GLY A 436 -12.39 10.79 29.46
C GLY A 436 -11.50 9.57 29.24
N SER A 437 -12.09 8.47 28.76
CA SER A 437 -11.37 7.24 28.43
C SER A 437 -10.44 7.50 27.24
N LYS A 438 -9.21 7.93 27.53
CA LYS A 438 -8.11 7.90 26.56
C LYS A 438 -7.97 6.46 26.05
N GLN A 439 -7.79 6.29 24.74
CA GLN A 439 -7.53 4.97 24.15
C GLN A 439 -6.27 4.39 24.83
N PRO A 440 -6.24 3.10 25.20
CA PRO A 440 -5.12 2.51 25.94
C PRO A 440 -3.79 2.55 25.18
N ARG A 441 -3.81 2.76 23.86
CA ARG A 441 -2.59 2.92 23.04
C ARG A 441 -1.86 4.24 23.28
N ASP A 442 -2.58 5.35 23.44
CA ASP A 442 -1.96 6.66 23.66
C ASP A 442 -1.27 6.73 25.04
N ALA A 443 -1.78 5.97 26.01
CA ALA A 443 -1.24 5.94 27.36
C ALA A 443 0.14 5.24 27.46
N ILE A 444 0.44 4.30 26.56
CA ILE A 444 1.72 3.57 26.57
C ILE A 444 2.84 4.44 25.96
N GLU A 445 2.55 5.13 24.85
CA GLU A 445 3.51 6.05 24.23
C GLU A 445 3.86 7.23 25.15
N ASP A 446 2.87 7.78 25.87
CA ASP A 446 3.09 8.87 26.83
C ASP A 446 4.02 8.46 27.98
N VAL A 447 3.98 7.19 28.41
CA VAL A 447 4.85 6.65 29.47
C VAL A 447 6.26 6.39 28.95
N ILE A 448 6.40 5.81 27.76
CA ILE A 448 7.71 5.50 27.15
C ILE A 448 8.49 6.77 26.81
N LEU A 449 7.81 7.85 26.42
CA LEU A 449 8.44 9.11 26.01
C LEU A 449 8.70 10.09 27.16
N GLY A 450 8.46 9.69 28.42
CA GLY A 450 8.79 10.53 29.59
C GLY A 450 7.95 11.81 29.69
N SER A 451 6.66 11.74 29.32
CA SER A 451 5.76 12.92 29.28
C SER A 451 5.56 13.62 30.63
N SER A 452 5.86 12.97 31.75
CA SER A 452 5.70 13.51 33.12
C SER A 452 6.60 14.72 33.39
N GLY A 453 7.77 14.80 32.75
CA GLY A 453 8.73 15.91 32.93
C GLY A 453 8.52 17.11 32.01
N LEU A 454 7.49 17.13 31.16
CA LEU A 454 7.30 18.20 30.18
C LEU A 454 6.83 19.50 30.85
N SER A 455 7.41 20.63 30.44
CA SER A 455 6.97 21.97 30.83
C SER A 455 5.50 22.20 30.44
N ALA A 456 4.80 23.07 31.17
CA ALA A 456 3.39 23.38 30.87
C ALA A 456 3.19 23.88 29.43
N GLU A 457 4.15 24.64 28.89
CA GLU A 457 4.17 25.09 27.50
C GLU A 457 4.36 23.93 26.52
N ALA A 458 5.31 23.03 26.77
CA ALA A 458 5.52 21.86 25.94
C ALA A 458 4.29 20.93 25.90
N ARG A 459 3.54 20.84 27.01
CA ARG A 459 2.27 20.10 27.06
C ARG A 459 1.21 20.75 26.17
N LYS A 460 1.06 22.09 26.22
CA LYS A 460 0.13 22.82 25.32
C LYS A 460 0.51 22.64 23.85
N SER A 461 1.81 22.72 23.52
CA SER A 461 2.29 22.45 22.15
C SER A 461 2.01 21.01 21.73
N LEU A 462 2.20 20.04 22.62
CA LEU A 462 1.89 18.64 22.34
C LEU A 462 0.40 18.43 22.07
N GLU A 463 -0.47 19.02 22.89
CA GLU A 463 -1.92 18.99 22.68
C GLU A 463 -2.30 19.59 21.32
N ARG A 464 -1.69 20.70 20.93
CA ARG A 464 -1.92 21.35 19.62
C ARG A 464 -1.48 20.47 18.45
N VAL A 465 -0.31 19.82 18.56
CA VAL A 465 0.14 18.83 17.56
C VAL A 465 -0.82 17.64 17.47
N GLN A 466 -1.34 17.16 18.61
CA GLN A 466 -2.31 16.07 18.62
C GLN A 466 -3.66 16.48 18.01
N GLU A 467 -4.11 17.71 18.26
CA GLU A 467 -5.31 18.28 17.66
C GLU A 467 -5.18 18.37 16.14
N ILE A 468 -4.07 18.91 15.64
CA ILE A 468 -3.76 18.95 14.20
C ILE A 468 -3.72 17.53 13.62
N GLY A 469 -3.07 16.58 14.31
CA GLY A 469 -3.05 15.18 13.88
C GLY A 469 -4.45 14.57 13.75
N ARG A 470 -5.38 14.88 14.67
CA ARG A 470 -6.79 14.45 14.55
C ARG A 470 -7.51 15.15 13.40
N GLN A 471 -7.20 16.41 13.13
CA GLN A 471 -7.75 17.12 11.97
C GLN A 471 -7.29 16.45 10.67
N VAL A 472 -6.01 16.12 10.53
CA VAL A 472 -5.48 15.36 9.38
C VAL A 472 -6.23 14.02 9.22
N ASP A 473 -6.40 13.26 10.30
CA ASP A 473 -7.13 11.98 10.26
C ASP A 473 -8.63 12.13 9.93
N ASN A 474 -9.24 13.28 10.23
CA ASN A 474 -10.63 13.58 9.87
C ASN A 474 -10.74 13.98 8.40
N VAL A 475 -9.91 14.93 7.96
CA VAL A 475 -9.83 15.39 6.57
C VAL A 475 -9.56 14.19 5.66
N ARG A 476 -8.60 13.33 6.00
CA ARG A 476 -8.34 12.10 5.25
C ARG A 476 -9.58 11.22 5.10
N ARG A 477 -10.35 11.02 6.16
CA ARG A 477 -11.57 10.19 6.12
C ARG A 477 -12.69 10.82 5.29
N GLU A 478 -12.83 12.14 5.36
CA GLU A 478 -13.85 12.88 4.61
C GLU A 478 -13.54 12.87 3.12
N TYR A 479 -12.33 13.25 2.73
CA TYR A 479 -11.94 13.35 1.33
C TYR A 479 -11.67 12.00 0.66
N SER A 480 -11.19 10.99 1.39
CA SER A 480 -11.04 9.63 0.82
C SER A 480 -12.36 8.99 0.39
N GLN A 481 -13.49 9.41 0.97
CA GLN A 481 -14.81 8.97 0.53
C GLN A 481 -15.24 9.72 -0.73
N GLN A 482 -15.00 11.03 -0.78
CA GLN A 482 -15.39 11.86 -1.93
C GLN A 482 -14.55 11.57 -3.17
N LEU A 483 -13.23 11.38 -3.01
CA LEU A 483 -12.30 11.15 -4.12
C LEU A 483 -12.46 9.81 -4.82
N ARG A 484 -13.01 8.79 -4.15
CA ARG A 484 -13.25 7.48 -4.77
C ARG A 484 -14.27 7.53 -5.89
N ASP A 485 -15.17 8.51 -5.86
CA ASP A 485 -16.28 8.62 -6.79
C ASP A 485 -16.03 9.66 -7.90
N THR A 486 -14.94 10.44 -7.82
CA THR A 486 -14.65 11.53 -8.76
C THR A 486 -13.60 11.11 -9.79
N GLN A 487 -13.94 11.24 -11.08
CA GLN A 487 -12.97 11.18 -12.17
C GLN A 487 -12.33 12.56 -12.33
N LEU A 488 -10.99 12.63 -12.31
CA LEU A 488 -10.28 13.88 -12.50
C LEU A 488 -10.27 14.26 -13.97
N SER A 489 -10.57 15.53 -14.24
CA SER A 489 -10.49 16.10 -15.59
C SER A 489 -9.14 16.80 -15.80
N PHE A 490 -8.48 16.54 -16.91
CA PHE A 490 -7.20 17.15 -17.27
C PHE A 490 -7.37 18.11 -18.45
N VAL A 491 -6.61 19.20 -18.45
CA VAL A 491 -6.53 20.18 -19.54
C VAL A 491 -5.10 20.21 -20.02
N ALA A 492 -4.90 20.02 -21.33
CA ALA A 492 -3.58 20.19 -21.94
C ALA A 492 -3.16 21.67 -21.90
N ASP A 493 -2.01 21.94 -21.30
CA ASP A 493 -1.38 23.27 -21.32
C ASP A 493 -0.83 23.57 -22.73
N ASN A 494 -0.44 24.83 -22.98
CA ASN A 494 0.13 25.26 -24.27
C ASN A 494 1.40 24.48 -24.66
N ASN A 495 2.05 23.85 -23.69
CA ASN A 495 3.26 23.04 -23.87
C ASN A 495 2.94 21.56 -24.18
N GLY A 496 1.68 21.17 -24.25
CA GLY A 496 1.26 19.78 -24.44
C GLY A 496 1.25 18.93 -23.17
N ASN A 497 1.67 19.48 -22.03
CA ASN A 497 1.61 18.78 -20.75
C ASN A 497 0.18 18.81 -20.21
N LEU A 498 -0.34 17.66 -19.75
CA LEU A 498 -1.63 17.60 -19.09
C LEU A 498 -1.50 18.21 -17.69
N ARG A 499 -2.41 19.13 -17.36
CA ARG A 499 -2.52 19.70 -16.02
C ARG A 499 -3.92 19.45 -15.49
N LEU A 500 -4.02 19.22 -14.19
CA LEU A 500 -5.31 19.02 -13.55
C LEU A 500 -6.18 20.27 -13.73
N ALA A 501 -7.39 20.11 -14.29
CA ALA A 501 -8.26 21.22 -14.59
C ALA A 501 -8.80 21.89 -13.30
N TYR A 502 -8.99 23.21 -13.33
CA TYR A 502 -9.68 23.95 -12.25
C TYR A 502 -11.19 23.99 -12.49
N ASN A 503 -11.82 22.81 -12.56
CA ASN A 503 -13.26 22.65 -12.76
C ASN A 503 -13.98 22.40 -11.43
N SER A 504 -15.32 22.53 -11.42
CA SER A 504 -16.15 22.17 -10.26
C SER A 504 -15.94 20.73 -9.82
N ASP A 505 -15.67 19.84 -10.76
CA ASP A 505 -15.57 18.41 -10.51
C ASP A 505 -14.25 18.06 -9.79
N ASN A 506 -13.17 18.78 -10.13
CA ASN A 506 -11.87 18.66 -9.47
C ASN A 506 -11.75 19.55 -8.22
N SER A 507 -12.76 20.38 -7.91
CA SER A 507 -12.68 21.33 -6.79
C SER A 507 -12.44 20.65 -5.45
N VAL A 508 -12.98 19.44 -5.27
CA VAL A 508 -12.79 18.61 -4.07
C VAL A 508 -11.33 18.19 -3.92
N PHE A 509 -10.66 17.82 -5.02
CA PHE A 509 -9.25 17.44 -5.02
C PHE A 509 -8.37 18.63 -4.62
N HIS A 510 -8.56 19.78 -5.27
CA HIS A 510 -7.82 21.01 -4.96
C HIS A 510 -8.05 21.46 -3.52
N ALA A 511 -9.30 21.44 -3.05
CA ALA A 511 -9.62 21.78 -1.66
C ALA A 511 -8.94 20.81 -0.67
N TYR A 512 -8.87 19.52 -0.99
CA TYR A 512 -8.19 18.56 -0.14
C TYR A 512 -6.68 18.87 -0.05
N HIS A 513 -6.03 19.09 -1.19
CA HIS A 513 -4.62 19.46 -1.25
C HIS A 513 -4.34 20.73 -0.43
N GLU A 514 -5.10 21.81 -0.68
CA GLU A 514 -4.95 23.10 0.02
C GLU A 514 -5.17 22.96 1.54
N THR A 515 -6.17 22.17 1.97
CA THR A 515 -6.40 21.95 3.40
C THR A 515 -5.26 21.20 4.08
N LEU A 516 -4.62 20.23 3.41
CA LEU A 516 -3.46 19.51 3.93
C LEU A 516 -2.24 20.42 4.04
N GLU A 517 -1.98 21.24 3.02
CA GLU A 517 -0.91 22.26 3.06
C GLU A 517 -1.13 23.26 4.19
N GLN A 518 -2.37 23.74 4.38
CA GLN A 518 -2.70 24.63 5.48
C GLN A 518 -2.47 23.96 6.85
N LEU A 519 -2.75 22.67 6.99
CA LEU A 519 -2.46 21.90 8.20
C LEU A 519 -0.95 21.73 8.43
N MET A 520 -0.15 21.56 7.38
CA MET A 520 1.31 21.57 7.47
C MET A 520 1.86 22.91 7.96
N LEU A 521 1.41 24.03 7.37
CA LEU A 521 1.81 25.37 7.81
C LEU A 521 1.45 25.62 9.29
N ARG A 522 0.25 25.19 9.72
CA ARG A 522 -0.17 25.26 11.12
C ARG A 522 0.70 24.40 12.04
N LEU A 523 1.18 23.25 11.55
CA LEU A 523 2.03 22.34 12.30
C LEU A 523 3.44 22.90 12.50
N ASP A 524 4.00 23.56 11.48
CA ASP A 524 5.30 24.22 11.54
C ASP A 524 5.29 25.43 12.48
N ALA A 525 4.18 26.16 12.53
CA ALA A 525 3.97 27.25 13.48
C ALA A 525 3.94 26.80 14.96
N VAL A 526 3.85 25.51 15.28
CA VAL A 526 3.82 25.03 16.68
C VAL A 526 5.23 25.06 17.29
N PRO A 527 5.49 25.89 18.32
CA PRO A 527 6.79 25.95 18.97
C PRO A 527 7.05 24.68 19.79
N SER A 528 8.27 24.14 19.70
CA SER A 528 8.65 22.90 20.41
C SER A 528 9.15 23.12 21.83
N HIS A 529 9.51 24.35 22.21
CA HIS A 529 10.13 24.70 23.50
C HIS A 529 11.31 23.78 23.89
N GLY A 530 12.09 23.31 22.90
CA GLY A 530 13.20 22.39 23.09
C GLY A 530 12.81 20.93 23.37
N SER A 531 11.53 20.63 23.61
CA SER A 531 11.06 19.28 23.92
C SER A 531 11.29 18.31 22.75
N ARG A 532 12.03 17.23 23.01
CA ARG A 532 12.25 16.15 22.04
C ARG A 532 10.95 15.43 21.68
N VAL A 533 10.05 15.26 22.66
CA VAL A 533 8.75 14.59 22.47
C VAL A 533 7.87 15.37 21.49
N VAL A 534 7.78 16.70 21.66
CA VAL A 534 7.00 17.57 20.77
C VAL A 534 7.59 17.53 19.35
N ARG A 535 8.92 17.62 19.19
CA ARG A 535 9.58 17.52 17.88
C ARG A 535 9.34 16.18 17.20
N ALA A 536 9.46 15.08 17.95
CA ALA A 536 9.22 13.74 17.42
C ALA A 536 7.76 13.58 16.97
N ARG A 537 6.80 14.03 17.78
CA ARG A 537 5.38 13.96 17.41
C ARG A 537 5.04 14.85 16.22
N ARG A 538 5.59 16.07 16.17
CA ARG A 538 5.45 16.98 15.04
C ARG A 538 5.97 16.34 13.75
N LYS A 539 7.19 15.80 13.77
CA LYS A 539 7.79 15.06 12.63
C LYS A 539 6.92 13.87 12.19
N ALA A 540 6.35 13.13 13.13
CA ALA A 540 5.45 12.03 12.81
C ALA A 540 4.16 12.50 12.11
N VAL A 541 3.58 13.63 12.51
CA VAL A 541 2.40 14.20 11.83
C VAL A 541 2.79 14.76 10.46
N VAL A 542 3.92 15.46 10.32
CA VAL A 542 4.43 15.93 9.00
C VAL A 542 4.56 14.75 8.03
N LYS A 543 5.24 13.67 8.44
CA LYS A 543 5.39 12.48 7.61
C LYS A 543 4.06 11.87 7.18
N LYS A 544 3.05 11.92 8.05
CA LYS A 544 1.71 11.45 7.71
C LYS A 544 1.03 12.34 6.66
N VAL A 545 1.16 13.66 6.77
CA VAL A 545 0.58 14.59 5.78
C VAL A 545 1.30 14.42 4.44
N GLN A 546 2.63 14.34 4.44
CA GLN A 546 3.41 14.11 3.23
C GLN A 546 2.98 12.82 2.52
N ALA A 547 2.90 11.70 3.25
CA ALA A 547 2.46 10.43 2.66
C ALA A 547 1.03 10.49 2.08
N ILE A 548 0.18 11.40 2.58
CA ILE A 548 -1.16 11.61 2.02
C ILE A 548 -1.08 12.46 0.74
N LEU A 549 -0.26 13.52 0.73
CA LEU A 549 -0.02 14.34 -0.46
C LEU A 549 0.60 13.50 -1.59
N ASP A 550 1.63 12.71 -1.27
CA ASP A 550 2.28 11.81 -2.24
C ASP A 550 1.25 10.83 -2.86
N SER A 551 0.32 10.29 -2.05
CA SER A 551 -0.75 9.42 -2.56
C SER A 551 -1.80 10.13 -3.43
N LEU A 552 -1.98 11.45 -3.26
CA LEU A 552 -2.85 12.25 -4.11
C LEU A 552 -2.18 12.54 -5.45
N ASP A 553 -0.89 12.84 -5.42
CA ASP A 553 -0.08 13.05 -6.62
C ASP A 553 0.00 11.77 -7.45
N GLU A 554 0.18 10.62 -6.80
CA GLU A 554 0.16 9.30 -7.45
C GLU A 554 -1.20 9.00 -8.10
N LEU A 555 -2.31 9.30 -7.41
CA LEU A 555 -3.66 9.14 -7.97
C LEU A 555 -3.86 10.05 -9.19
N ALA A 556 -3.41 11.31 -9.11
CA ALA A 556 -3.48 12.23 -10.23
C ALA A 556 -2.65 11.75 -11.42
N ALA A 557 -1.42 11.29 -11.20
CA ALA A 557 -0.56 10.74 -12.25
C ALA A 557 -1.16 9.48 -12.89
N MET A 558 -1.75 8.58 -12.11
CA MET A 558 -2.40 7.37 -12.62
C MET A 558 -3.60 7.71 -13.51
N GLN A 559 -4.42 8.70 -13.13
CA GLN A 559 -5.55 9.14 -13.95
C GLN A 559 -5.12 9.96 -15.17
N GLU A 560 -4.01 10.69 -15.08
CA GLU A 560 -3.40 11.39 -16.21
C GLU A 560 -2.95 10.40 -17.29
N GLN A 561 -2.29 9.31 -16.90
CA GLN A 561 -1.89 8.23 -17.82
C GLN A 561 -3.10 7.56 -18.49
N GLN A 562 -4.19 7.36 -17.75
CA GLN A 562 -5.44 6.84 -18.31
C GLN A 562 -6.06 7.81 -19.31
N ALA A 563 -6.15 9.09 -18.96
CA ALA A 563 -6.70 10.12 -19.83
C ALA A 563 -5.86 10.37 -21.10
N GLY A 564 -4.55 10.16 -21.04
CA GLY A 564 -3.67 10.26 -22.21
C GLY A 564 -3.72 9.07 -23.17
N SER A 565 -4.33 7.95 -22.75
CA SER A 565 -4.47 6.74 -23.57
C SER A 565 -5.76 6.71 -24.42
N GLU A 566 -6.73 7.56 -24.10
CA GLU A 566 -7.98 7.76 -24.85
C GLU A 566 -7.81 8.83 -25.94
#